data_AF-A0AAV3V3N9-F1
#
_entry.id   AF-A0AAV3V3N9-F1
#
_cell.length_a   1.000
_cell.length_b   1.000
_cell.length_c   1.000
_cell.angle_alpha   90.00
_cell.angle_beta   90.00
_cell.angle_gamma   90.00
#
_symmetry.space_group_name_H-M   'P 1'
#
loop_
_entity.id
_entity.type
_entity.pdbx_description
1 polymer ?
#
loop_
_entity_poly.entity_id
_entity_poly.type
_entity_poly.pdbx_seq_one_letter_code
_entity_poly.pdbx_strand_id
1 'polypeptide(L)'
;MDWLIGVVLVLVGAVLGFFVAKYVYVDKEKSSKDSQKEQTLKDVVIQQSLNHVAESRKIAEQLEKQCQVLTQNLDNYESSLSLLNTDVQSNNVSFFGEHASPFLQNKEQKVKREKDSADVQPLDFSNQSSGLFSGSDDVQPEKQSK
;
A
#
# COMPACT_ATOMS: atom_id res chain seq x y z
N MET A 1 84.23 -20.80 28.07
CA MET A 1 83.54 -20.83 26.77
C MET A 1 82.20 -21.57 26.85
N ASP A 2 81.98 -22.45 27.83
CA ASP A 2 80.75 -23.26 27.93
C ASP A 2 79.50 -22.50 28.41
N TRP A 3 79.63 -21.33 29.04
CA TRP A 3 78.46 -20.56 29.50
C TRP A 3 77.63 -19.98 28.33
N LEU A 4 78.29 -19.74 27.19
CA LEU A 4 77.69 -19.09 26.01
C LEU A 4 76.69 -20.02 25.32
N ILE A 5 76.97 -21.34 25.32
CA ILE A 5 76.06 -22.34 24.78
C ILE A 5 74.76 -22.45 25.60
N GLY A 6 74.87 -22.29 26.93
CA GLY A 6 73.72 -22.28 27.83
C GLY A 6 72.79 -21.10 27.57
N VAL A 7 73.37 -19.90 27.38
CA VAL A 7 72.60 -18.68 27.08
C VAL A 7 71.89 -18.79 25.72
N VAL A 8 72.56 -19.33 24.70
CA VAL A 8 71.96 -19.53 23.38
C VAL A 8 70.82 -20.57 23.42
N LEU A 9 71.00 -21.67 24.17
CA LEU A 9 69.97 -22.71 24.29
C LEU A 9 68.72 -22.21 25.01
N VAL A 10 68.88 -21.37 26.04
CA VAL A 10 67.75 -20.70 26.72
C VAL A 10 67.00 -19.77 25.77
N LEU A 11 67.71 -19.01 24.94
CA LEU A 11 67.09 -18.12 23.95
C LEU A 11 66.26 -18.89 22.93
N VAL A 12 66.80 -20.00 22.40
CA VAL A 12 66.08 -20.84 21.43
C VAL A 12 64.86 -21.52 22.09
N GLY A 13 65.01 -22.01 23.31
CA GLY A 13 63.91 -22.59 24.08
C GLY A 13 62.80 -21.57 24.38
N ALA A 14 63.16 -20.32 24.69
CA ALA A 14 62.20 -19.24 24.92
C ALA A 14 61.40 -18.89 23.66
N VAL A 15 62.06 -18.82 22.49
CA VAL A 15 61.38 -18.52 21.22
C VAL A 15 60.42 -19.64 20.83
N LEU A 16 60.85 -20.90 20.97
CA LEU A 16 59.99 -22.06 20.69
C LEU A 16 58.82 -22.18 21.68
N GLY A 17 59.09 -21.99 22.96
CA GLY A 17 58.06 -21.98 24.01
C GLY A 17 57.04 -20.86 23.80
N PHE A 18 57.49 -19.66 23.39
CA PHE A 18 56.61 -18.54 23.07
C PHE A 18 55.69 -18.86 21.90
N PHE A 19 56.19 -19.50 20.84
CA PHE A 19 55.38 -19.87 19.69
C PHE A 19 54.29 -20.89 20.03
N VAL A 20 54.64 -21.94 20.78
CA VAL A 20 53.67 -22.95 21.22
C VAL A 20 52.63 -22.34 22.15
N ALA A 21 53.04 -21.55 23.13
CA ALA A 21 52.13 -20.86 24.05
C ALA A 21 51.21 -19.89 23.31
N LYS A 22 51.74 -19.14 22.32
CA LYS A 22 50.95 -18.22 21.50
C LYS A 22 49.90 -18.95 20.68
N TYR A 23 50.26 -20.10 20.09
CA TYR A 23 49.33 -20.90 19.28
C TYR A 23 48.19 -21.46 20.15
N VAL A 24 48.52 -22.09 21.28
CA VAL A 24 47.52 -22.66 22.21
C VAL A 24 46.61 -21.58 22.81
N TYR A 25 47.15 -20.40 23.13
CA TYR A 25 46.35 -19.30 23.67
C TYR A 25 45.39 -18.70 22.62
N VAL A 26 45.82 -18.60 21.36
CA VAL A 26 44.98 -18.11 20.25
C VAL A 26 43.82 -19.05 19.96
N ASP A 27 44.05 -20.36 20.01
CA ASP A 27 43.00 -21.34 19.77
C ASP A 27 41.96 -21.35 20.90
N LYS A 28 42.38 -21.18 22.15
CA LYS A 28 41.45 -21.03 23.29
C LYS A 28 40.61 -19.75 23.20
N GLU A 29 41.20 -18.62 22.79
CA GLU A 29 40.43 -17.38 22.58
C GLU A 29 39.40 -17.50 21.46
N LYS A 30 39.72 -18.22 20.38
CA LYS A 30 38.78 -18.46 19.28
C LYS A 30 37.61 -19.32 19.73
N SER A 31 37.88 -20.42 20.46
CA SER A 31 36.85 -21.31 20.98
C SER A 31 35.91 -20.61 21.98
N SER A 32 36.44 -19.76 22.86
CA SER A 32 35.61 -18.98 23.80
C SER A 32 34.78 -17.91 23.09
N LYS A 33 35.36 -17.21 22.09
CA LYS A 33 34.64 -16.21 21.30
C LYS A 33 33.54 -16.83 20.44
N ASP A 34 33.75 -18.00 19.85
CA ASP A 34 32.73 -18.68 19.04
C ASP A 34 31.59 -19.26 19.90
N SER A 35 31.89 -19.78 21.09
CA SER A 35 30.86 -20.23 22.05
C SER A 35 29.97 -19.07 22.50
N GLN A 36 30.54 -17.88 22.70
CA GLN A 36 29.78 -16.67 23.07
C GLN A 36 28.92 -16.17 21.90
N LYS A 37 29.41 -16.25 20.65
CA LYS A 37 28.62 -15.93 19.46
C LYS A 37 27.43 -16.87 19.30
N GLU A 38 27.61 -18.18 19.49
CA GLU A 38 26.50 -19.15 19.41
C GLU A 38 25.38 -18.87 20.43
N GLN A 39 25.74 -18.47 21.66
CA GLN A 39 24.76 -18.11 22.67
C GLN A 39 23.98 -16.85 22.27
N THR A 40 24.68 -15.81 21.80
CA THR A 40 24.01 -14.58 21.33
C THR A 40 23.12 -14.82 20.11
N LEU A 41 23.50 -15.71 19.19
CA LEU A 41 22.67 -16.06 18.04
C LEU A 41 21.41 -16.82 18.46
N LYS A 42 21.51 -17.73 19.44
CA LYS A 42 20.36 -18.45 19.97
C LYS A 42 19.35 -17.50 20.62
N ASP A 43 19.83 -16.55 21.43
CA ASP A 43 18.95 -15.57 22.08
C ASP A 43 18.24 -14.66 21.07
N VAL A 44 18.96 -14.20 20.03
CA VAL A 44 18.36 -13.37 18.96
C VAL A 44 17.30 -14.14 18.17
N VAL A 45 17.55 -15.41 17.85
CA VAL A 45 16.58 -16.26 17.13
C VAL A 45 15.33 -16.51 17.99
N ILE A 46 15.49 -16.77 19.28
CA ILE A 46 14.36 -16.94 20.20
C ILE A 46 13.53 -15.65 20.25
N GLN A 47 14.18 -14.50 20.43
CA GLN A 47 13.50 -13.21 20.47
C GLN A 47 12.78 -12.88 19.15
N GLN A 48 13.40 -13.18 18.00
CA GLN A 48 12.78 -13.01 16.69
C GLN A 48 11.58 -13.94 16.50
N SER A 49 11.67 -15.19 16.95
CA SER A 49 10.56 -16.16 16.84
C SER A 49 9.34 -15.74 17.66
N LEU A 50 9.54 -15.21 18.87
CA LEU A 50 8.46 -14.71 19.72
C LEU A 50 7.76 -13.49 19.09
N ASN A 51 8.54 -12.58 18.50
CA ASN A 51 7.98 -11.42 17.80
C ASN A 51 7.17 -11.84 16.57
N HIS A 52 7.66 -12.79 15.75
CA HIS A 52 6.91 -13.30 14.60
C HIS A 52 5.62 -14.00 14.99
N VAL A 53 5.58 -14.72 16.12
CA VAL A 53 4.34 -15.34 16.62
C VAL A 53 3.33 -14.27 17.05
N ALA A 54 3.77 -13.22 17.74
CA ALA A 54 2.90 -12.11 18.13
C ALA A 54 2.34 -11.36 16.91
N GLU A 55 3.18 -11.10 15.91
CA GLU A 55 2.76 -10.48 14.65
C GLU A 55 1.78 -11.37 13.88
N SER A 56 2.05 -12.67 13.81
CA SER A 56 1.15 -13.64 13.15
C SER A 56 -0.21 -13.70 13.84
N ARG A 57 -0.26 -13.62 15.18
CA ARG A 57 -1.53 -13.54 15.91
C ARG A 57 -2.30 -12.27 15.59
N LYS A 58 -1.62 -11.13 15.49
CA LYS A 58 -2.25 -9.86 15.10
C LYS A 58 -2.86 -9.93 13.69
N ILE A 59 -2.16 -10.56 12.74
CA ILE A 59 -2.67 -10.78 11.38
C ILE A 59 -3.91 -11.68 11.41
N ALA A 60 -3.91 -12.74 12.22
CA ALA A 60 -5.07 -13.62 12.38
C ALA A 60 -6.29 -12.88 12.93
N GLU A 61 -6.12 -12.04 13.96
CA GLU A 61 -7.19 -11.19 14.51
C GLU A 61 -7.72 -10.18 13.48
N GLN A 62 -6.85 -9.62 12.64
CA GLN A 62 -7.27 -8.71 11.57
C GLN A 62 -8.06 -9.45 10.49
N LEU A 63 -7.66 -10.67 10.13
CA LEU A 63 -8.38 -11.49 9.17
C LEU A 63 -9.78 -11.86 9.69
N GLU A 64 -9.90 -12.20 10.97
CA GLU A 64 -11.20 -12.47 11.60
C GLU A 64 -12.13 -11.25 11.54
N LYS A 65 -11.61 -10.06 11.87
CA LYS A 65 -12.37 -8.80 11.74
C LYS A 65 -12.79 -8.53 10.30
N GLN A 66 -11.91 -8.76 9.32
CA GLN A 66 -12.24 -8.59 7.91
C GLN A 66 -13.32 -9.58 7.46
N CYS A 67 -13.26 -10.83 7.93
CA CYS A 67 -14.29 -11.82 7.66
C CYS A 67 -15.64 -11.38 8.23
N GLN A 68 -15.67 -10.87 9.47
CA GLN A 68 -16.90 -10.37 10.08
C GLN A 68 -17.49 -9.19 9.30
N VAL A 69 -16.66 -8.24 8.86
CA VAL A 69 -17.10 -7.12 8.01
C VAL A 69 -17.63 -7.62 6.68
N LEU A 70 -17.00 -8.63 6.07
CA LEU A 70 -17.47 -9.22 4.82
C LEU A 70 -18.85 -9.87 4.99
N THR A 71 -19.05 -10.65 6.06
CA THR A 71 -20.36 -11.24 6.39
C THR A 71 -21.42 -10.17 6.54
N GLN A 72 -21.14 -9.10 7.30
CA GLN A 72 -22.09 -8.00 7.47
C GLN A 72 -22.46 -7.32 6.15
N ASN A 73 -21.48 -7.11 5.26
CA ASN A 73 -21.76 -6.58 3.93
C ASN A 73 -22.65 -7.52 3.12
N LEU A 74 -22.39 -8.83 3.17
CA LEU A 74 -23.19 -9.84 2.49
C LEU A 74 -24.65 -9.83 2.99
N ASP A 75 -24.84 -9.79 4.32
CA ASP A 75 -26.16 -9.72 4.95
C ASP A 75 -26.91 -8.44 4.54
N ASN A 76 -26.21 -7.30 4.48
CA ASN A 76 -26.78 -6.04 4.01
C ASN A 76 -27.19 -6.10 2.53
N TYR A 77 -26.37 -6.74 1.69
CA TYR A 77 -26.68 -6.94 0.27
C TYR A 77 -27.88 -7.88 0.08
N GLU A 78 -27.94 -8.99 0.82
CA GLU A 78 -29.07 -9.92 0.78
C GLU A 78 -30.37 -9.23 1.24
N SER A 79 -30.30 -8.47 2.33
CA SER A 79 -31.42 -7.65 2.81
C SER A 79 -31.90 -6.66 1.75
N SER A 80 -30.98 -5.95 1.10
CA SER A 80 -31.32 -4.99 0.03
C SER A 80 -31.97 -5.66 -1.18
N LEU A 81 -31.49 -6.85 -1.57
CA LEU A 81 -32.09 -7.64 -2.66
C LEU A 81 -33.49 -8.15 -2.29
N SER A 82 -33.69 -8.57 -1.05
CA SER A 82 -35.00 -9.03 -0.57
C SER A 82 -36.06 -7.91 -0.60
N LEU A 83 -35.66 -6.68 -0.23
CA LEU A 83 -36.50 -5.50 -0.32
C LEU A 83 -36.87 -5.20 -1.78
N LEU A 84 -35.88 -5.22 -2.68
CA LEU A 84 -36.12 -4.99 -4.10
C LEU A 84 -37.09 -6.02 -4.71
N ASN A 85 -36.94 -7.30 -4.34
CA ASN A 85 -37.83 -8.36 -4.84
C ASN A 85 -39.25 -8.24 -4.26
N THR A 86 -39.38 -7.77 -3.02
CA THR A 86 -40.68 -7.46 -2.41
C THR A 86 -41.36 -6.26 -3.08
N ASP A 87 -40.58 -5.22 -3.41
CA ASP A 87 -41.08 -4.02 -4.11
C ASP A 87 -41.51 -4.30 -5.56
N VAL A 88 -40.94 -5.30 -6.25
CA VAL A 88 -41.38 -5.70 -7.60
C VAL A 88 -42.81 -6.25 -7.61
N GLN A 89 -43.30 -6.79 -6.50
CA GLN A 89 -44.69 -7.26 -6.39
C GLN A 89 -45.69 -6.12 -6.10
N SER A 90 -45.21 -4.95 -5.69
CA SER A 90 -46.00 -3.72 -5.61
C SER A 90 -45.63 -2.80 -6.78
N ASN A 91 -46.44 -2.84 -7.84
CA ASN A 91 -46.32 -2.12 -9.11
C ASN A 91 -46.29 -0.56 -9.05
N ASN A 92 -45.63 0.04 -8.05
CA ASN A 92 -45.46 1.48 -7.85
C ASN A 92 -44.04 1.79 -7.34
N VAL A 93 -43.01 1.26 -7.99
CA VAL A 93 -41.63 1.67 -7.69
C VAL A 93 -41.47 3.11 -8.16
N SER A 94 -41.49 4.05 -7.22
CA SER A 94 -41.15 5.44 -7.49
C SER A 94 -39.72 5.48 -8.02
N PHE A 95 -39.54 5.91 -9.27
CA PHE A 95 -38.25 6.00 -9.96
C PHE A 95 -37.18 6.81 -9.20
N PHE A 96 -37.63 7.62 -8.26
CA PHE A 96 -36.84 8.38 -7.32
C PHE A 96 -37.05 7.78 -5.94
N GLY A 97 -35.96 7.40 -5.27
CA GLY A 97 -36.00 6.86 -3.91
C GLY A 97 -36.73 7.79 -2.94
N GLU A 98 -37.13 7.26 -1.78
CA GLU A 98 -38.00 7.94 -0.79
C GLU A 98 -37.58 9.39 -0.47
N HIS A 99 -36.27 9.66 -0.49
CA HIS A 99 -35.71 10.99 -0.22
C HIS A 99 -35.84 12.00 -1.36
N ALA A 100 -36.03 11.58 -2.61
CA ALA A 100 -36.06 12.46 -3.78
C ALA A 100 -37.50 12.79 -4.24
N SER A 101 -38.47 11.91 -3.97
CA SER A 101 -39.90 12.11 -4.25
C SER A 101 -40.50 13.43 -3.74
N PRO A 102 -40.26 13.87 -2.48
CA PRO A 102 -40.84 15.11 -1.98
C PRO A 102 -40.28 16.36 -2.68
N PHE A 103 -39.04 16.31 -3.17
CA PHE A 103 -38.44 17.44 -3.89
C PHE A 103 -39.01 17.59 -5.30
N LEU A 104 -39.46 16.50 -5.93
CA LEU A 104 -40.09 16.55 -7.25
C LEU A 104 -41.54 17.01 -7.14
N GLN A 105 -42.30 16.47 -6.18
CA GLN A 105 -43.68 16.92 -5.95
C GLN A 105 -43.77 18.40 -5.58
N ASN A 106 -42.79 18.91 -4.82
CA ASN A 106 -42.77 20.33 -4.46
C ASN A 106 -42.33 21.25 -5.61
N LYS A 107 -41.65 20.72 -6.64
CA LYS A 107 -41.24 21.48 -7.83
C LYS A 107 -42.31 21.53 -8.93
N GLU A 108 -43.38 20.74 -8.81
CA GLU A 108 -44.54 20.75 -9.72
C GLU A 108 -45.47 21.97 -9.49
N GLN A 109 -45.19 22.83 -8.51
CA GLN A 109 -45.82 24.15 -8.46
C GLN A 109 -45.49 24.89 -9.75
N LYS A 110 -46.50 25.08 -10.61
CA LYS A 110 -46.44 25.72 -11.93
C LYS A 110 -45.65 27.02 -11.86
N VAL A 111 -44.33 26.94 -12.04
CA VAL A 111 -43.49 28.09 -12.32
C VAL A 111 -44.00 28.59 -13.65
N LYS A 112 -44.72 29.72 -13.64
CA LYS A 112 -44.97 30.49 -14.86
C LYS A 112 -43.58 30.85 -15.38
N ARG A 113 -43.09 30.08 -16.35
CA ARG A 113 -41.89 30.44 -17.10
C ARG A 113 -42.21 31.78 -17.73
N GLU A 114 -41.60 32.84 -17.24
CA GLU A 114 -41.54 34.07 -18.01
C GLU A 114 -40.80 33.70 -19.30
N LYS A 115 -41.48 33.92 -20.43
CA LYS A 115 -40.82 33.84 -21.73
C LYS A 115 -39.94 35.08 -21.81
N ASP A 116 -38.75 34.98 -21.24
CA ASP A 116 -37.71 35.93 -21.52
C ASP A 116 -37.42 35.80 -23.02
N SER A 117 -37.71 36.86 -23.77
CA SER A 117 -37.46 36.91 -25.19
C SER A 117 -35.94 36.85 -25.36
N ALA A 118 -35.43 35.66 -25.67
CA ALA A 118 -34.05 35.44 -26.06
C ALA A 118 -33.79 36.12 -27.41
N ASP A 119 -33.64 37.45 -27.40
CA ASP A 119 -33.13 38.24 -28.52
C ASP A 119 -31.59 38.11 -28.65
N VAL A 120 -30.96 37.39 -27.72
CA VAL A 120 -29.54 37.06 -27.79
C VAL A 120 -29.40 35.56 -27.70
N GLN A 121 -29.23 34.91 -28.86
CA GLN A 121 -28.71 33.55 -28.90
C GLN A 121 -27.29 33.58 -28.33
N PRO A 122 -26.91 32.63 -27.45
CA PRO A 122 -25.55 32.58 -26.94
C PRO A 122 -24.58 32.43 -28.11
N LEU A 123 -23.51 33.22 -28.13
CA LEU A 123 -22.47 33.06 -29.14
C LEU A 123 -21.92 31.64 -29.03
N ASP A 124 -22.10 30.87 -30.10
CA ASP A 124 -21.50 29.54 -30.23
C ASP A 124 -20.00 29.73 -30.46
N PHE A 125 -19.20 29.33 -29.47
CA PHE A 125 -17.74 29.39 -29.53
C PHE A 125 -17.14 28.14 -30.21
N SER A 126 -17.93 27.33 -30.93
CA SER A 126 -17.44 26.15 -31.66
C SER A 126 -16.29 26.45 -32.65
N ASN A 127 -16.16 27.70 -33.10
CA ASN A 127 -15.07 28.13 -33.98
C ASN A 127 -13.81 28.62 -33.24
N GLN A 128 -13.82 28.68 -31.90
CA GLN A 128 -12.62 28.97 -31.13
C GLN A 128 -12.13 27.69 -30.47
N SER A 129 -11.07 27.11 -31.03
CA SER A 129 -10.39 25.95 -30.46
C SER A 129 -9.90 26.30 -29.05
N SER A 130 -10.68 25.97 -28.02
CA SER A 130 -10.24 26.11 -26.63
C SER A 130 -9.37 24.89 -26.30
N GLY A 131 -8.05 25.05 -26.44
CA GLY A 131 -7.06 24.00 -26.22
C GLY A 131 -5.68 24.42 -26.71
N LEU A 132 -4.64 23.70 -26.28
CA LEU A 132 -3.21 23.95 -26.59
C LEU A 132 -2.83 23.75 -28.08
N PHE A 133 -3.80 23.61 -28.97
CA PHE A 133 -3.60 23.50 -30.41
C PHE A 133 -4.39 24.61 -31.09
N SER A 134 -3.72 25.71 -31.41
CA SER A 134 -4.25 26.73 -32.32
C SER A 134 -4.20 26.17 -33.74
N GLY A 135 -5.36 25.88 -34.32
CA GLY A 135 -5.46 25.60 -35.75
C GLY A 135 -5.05 26.85 -36.53
N SER A 136 -4.01 26.75 -37.35
CA SER A 136 -3.58 27.82 -38.24
C SER A 136 -4.60 28.02 -39.36
N ASP A 137 -5.36 29.12 -39.29
CA ASP A 137 -6.26 29.59 -40.36
C ASP A 137 -5.47 30.16 -41.54
N ASP A 138 -4.71 29.30 -42.25
CA ASP A 138 -4.18 29.69 -43.55
C ASP A 138 -4.20 28.51 -44.52
N VAL A 139 -5.41 28.10 -44.88
CA VAL A 139 -5.64 27.39 -46.15
C VAL A 139 -6.87 28.01 -46.78
N GLN A 140 -6.65 29.03 -47.62
CA GLN A 140 -7.70 29.54 -48.49
C GLN A 140 -8.06 28.46 -49.53
N PRO A 141 -9.34 28.04 -49.64
CA PRO A 141 -9.75 27.14 -50.70
C PRO A 141 -9.83 27.91 -52.03
N GLU A 142 -8.95 27.52 -52.95
CA GLU A 142 -8.90 27.96 -54.34
C GLU A 142 -10.27 27.73 -55.02
N LYS A 143 -10.88 28.81 -55.53
CA LYS A 143 -12.14 28.75 -56.27
C LYS A 143 -11.93 27.97 -57.58
N GLN A 144 -12.48 26.77 -57.68
CA GLN A 144 -12.79 26.16 -58.98
C GLN A 144 -14.22 26.53 -59.38
N SER A 145 -14.35 27.51 -60.27
CA SER A 145 -15.57 27.72 -61.05
C SER A 145 -15.52 26.87 -62.32
N LYS A 146 -16.67 26.30 -62.68
CA LYS A 146 -17.01 25.88 -64.04
C LYS A 146 -16.76 26.99 -65.05
#